data_AF-A0ABD3RC59-F1
#
_entry.id   AF-A0ABD3RC59-F1
#
_cell.length_a   1.000
_cell.length_b   1.000
_cell.length_c   1.000
_cell.angle_alpha   90.00
_cell.angle_beta   90.00
_cell.angle_gamma   90.00
#
_symmetry.space_group_name_H-M   'P 1'
#
loop_
_entity.id
_entity.type
_entity.pdbx_description
1 polymer ?
#
loop_
_entity_poly.entity_id
_entity_poly.type
_entity_poly.pdbx_seq_one_letter_code
_entity_poly.pdbx_strand_id
1 'polypeptide(L)'
;MPNFTLHNNVTIPMIGLGSASGVRYDHVLGALRHGYRFVDTAQSHSWGYVEEDVGRAVSELNLRYEDASTTTTFYDGDVSAGSVGSGGSGKDYAFVQTKVHPEDLGYDSTWAAIRASLVRLRSSSIDSMLIHKPRCWEGACKRVPEGTWHDSWDALTEAMDDGVVRAIGMCDVDMSLLDELLARRITPHVVQNWFDPFHQDRELRGRIDRHNAMHPDIRILYQGYSSLGTQWHHHRKYPYNPVLNDPTLLSIASKHSATVPQVVIQWATRRGVMVLPASTNSDHQLSNMNSYAFALSDVEMSIIDDMDGNPPPLPGPKVRDVNEVSLRFVNRAGGPVLVYWVPENDDGGGGSDDNRVHVGGMDKMGDVLELTSYDGHAFVFEADDGGGGGGDVVVSGRMLGRHVVDRSLGSEQYHEIEDRSEEL
;
A
#
# COMPACT_ATOMS: atom_id res chain seq x y z
N MET A 1 -12.87 -4.20 -12.76
CA MET A 1 -11.45 -4.50 -12.49
C MET A 1 -10.93 -5.38 -13.63
N PRO A 2 -9.82 -5.01 -14.29
CA PRO A 2 -9.17 -5.82 -15.30
C PRO A 2 -8.55 -7.08 -14.70
N ASN A 3 -8.42 -8.11 -15.53
CA ASN A 3 -7.74 -9.36 -15.21
C ASN A 3 -6.52 -9.51 -16.12
N PHE A 4 -5.48 -10.16 -15.61
CA PHE A 4 -4.40 -10.73 -16.41
C PHE A 4 -4.71 -12.21 -16.66
N THR A 5 -4.43 -12.70 -17.87
CA THR A 5 -4.56 -14.14 -18.18
C THR A 5 -3.16 -14.70 -18.35
N LEU A 6 -2.78 -15.62 -17.47
CA LEU A 6 -1.56 -16.40 -17.60
C LEU A 6 -1.66 -17.32 -18.84
N HIS A 7 -0.52 -17.79 -19.34
CA HIS A 7 -0.49 -18.65 -20.53
C HIS A 7 -1.17 -20.01 -20.34
N ASN A 8 -1.31 -20.47 -19.11
CA ASN A 8 -2.09 -21.65 -18.73
C ASN A 8 -3.60 -21.35 -18.57
N ASN A 9 -4.09 -20.24 -19.15
CA ASN A 9 -5.48 -19.75 -19.10
C ASN A 9 -6.01 -19.34 -17.72
N VAL A 10 -5.15 -19.29 -16.69
CA VAL A 10 -5.57 -18.83 -15.37
C VAL A 10 -5.73 -17.31 -15.37
N THR A 11 -6.93 -16.84 -15.01
CA THR A 11 -7.21 -15.41 -14.92
C THR A 11 -7.01 -14.89 -13.50
N ILE A 12 -6.25 -13.81 -13.36
CA ILE A 12 -5.89 -13.20 -12.08
C ILE A 12 -6.37 -11.74 -12.07
N PRO A 13 -7.18 -11.30 -11.10
CA PRO A 13 -7.53 -9.89 -10.94
C PRO A 13 -6.30 -9.01 -10.72
N MET A 14 -6.26 -7.84 -11.36
CA MET A 14 -5.13 -6.90 -11.25
C MET A 14 -4.98 -6.27 -9.86
N ILE A 15 -5.96 -6.44 -8.96
CA ILE A 15 -5.87 -6.07 -7.55
C ILE A 15 -6.07 -7.34 -6.71
N GLY A 16 -5.05 -7.68 -5.91
CA GLY A 16 -5.13 -8.74 -4.90
C GLY A 16 -5.02 -8.19 -3.48
N LEU A 17 -5.36 -9.01 -2.50
CA LEU A 17 -5.12 -8.72 -1.09
C LEU A 17 -3.74 -9.27 -0.70
N GLY A 18 -2.82 -8.41 -0.28
CA GLY A 18 -1.64 -8.85 0.45
C GLY A 18 -2.00 -9.22 1.90
N SER A 19 -1.55 -10.37 2.40
CA SER A 19 -1.87 -10.85 3.75
C SER A 19 -0.79 -10.57 4.82
N ALA A 20 0.17 -9.70 4.50
CA ALA A 20 1.15 -9.20 5.47
C ALA A 20 0.54 -8.14 6.42
N SER A 21 1.40 -7.43 7.18
CA SER A 21 1.01 -6.22 7.92
C SER A 21 -0.17 -6.37 8.89
N GLY A 22 -0.28 -7.53 9.54
CA GLY A 22 -1.33 -7.81 10.53
C GLY A 22 -2.68 -8.22 9.93
N VAL A 23 -2.76 -8.44 8.61
CA VAL A 23 -3.90 -9.11 8.00
C VAL A 23 -4.01 -10.53 8.58
N ARG A 24 -5.23 -10.91 8.92
CA ARG A 24 -5.61 -12.13 9.64
C ARG A 24 -6.95 -12.59 9.11
N TYR A 25 -7.41 -13.72 9.61
CA TYR A 25 -8.64 -14.37 9.16
C TYR A 25 -9.80 -13.43 8.82
N ASP A 26 -10.27 -12.60 9.77
CA ASP A 26 -11.46 -11.76 9.58
C ASP A 26 -11.25 -10.74 8.45
N HIS A 27 -10.02 -10.25 8.29
CA HIS A 27 -9.64 -9.33 7.23
C HIS A 27 -9.64 -10.01 5.85
N VAL A 28 -9.15 -11.26 5.76
CA VAL A 28 -9.18 -12.05 4.51
C VAL A 28 -10.62 -12.41 4.14
N LEU A 29 -11.41 -12.88 5.11
CA LEU A 29 -12.82 -13.20 4.94
C LEU A 29 -13.62 -11.97 4.48
N GLY A 30 -13.40 -10.82 5.11
CA GLY A 30 -14.00 -9.54 4.72
C GLY A 30 -13.64 -9.14 3.30
N ALA A 31 -12.37 -9.20 2.92
CA ALA A 31 -11.92 -8.89 1.56
C ALA A 31 -12.57 -9.81 0.51
N LEU A 32 -12.62 -11.12 0.76
CA LEU A 32 -13.25 -12.08 -0.14
C LEU A 32 -14.76 -11.80 -0.29
N ARG A 33 -15.44 -11.39 0.78
CA ARG A 33 -16.84 -10.94 0.76
C ARG A 33 -17.03 -9.63 -0.03
N HIS A 34 -16.07 -8.71 0.02
CA HIS A 34 -16.04 -7.49 -0.80
C HIS A 34 -15.77 -7.75 -2.29
N GLY A 35 -15.43 -8.98 -2.66
CA GLY A 35 -15.21 -9.38 -4.05
C GLY A 35 -13.74 -9.50 -4.45
N TYR A 36 -12.79 -9.44 -3.51
CA TYR A 36 -11.43 -9.88 -3.79
C TYR A 36 -11.45 -11.36 -4.22
N ARG A 37 -10.65 -11.68 -5.23
CA ARG A 37 -10.51 -13.04 -5.77
C ARG A 37 -9.06 -13.47 -5.93
N PHE A 38 -8.13 -12.62 -5.48
CA PHE A 38 -6.71 -12.93 -5.38
C PHE A 38 -6.23 -12.61 -3.96
N VAL A 39 -5.63 -13.59 -3.29
CA VAL A 39 -4.97 -13.42 -1.99
C VAL A 39 -3.50 -13.85 -2.13
N ASP A 40 -2.59 -12.94 -1.79
CA ASP A 40 -1.15 -13.17 -1.74
C ASP A 40 -0.72 -13.35 -0.27
N THR A 41 -0.13 -14.50 0.03
CA THR A 41 0.39 -14.88 1.35
C THR A 41 1.80 -15.44 1.24
N ALA A 42 2.37 -15.94 2.34
CA ALA A 42 3.66 -16.63 2.36
C ALA A 42 3.78 -17.50 3.63
N GLN A 43 4.79 -18.36 3.67
CA GLN A 43 5.07 -19.22 4.83
C GLN A 43 5.66 -18.47 6.04
N SER A 44 6.11 -17.22 5.85
CA SER A 44 6.87 -16.46 6.87
C SER A 44 5.97 -15.82 7.94
N HIS A 45 5.77 -16.53 9.04
CA HIS A 45 5.06 -15.99 10.21
C HIS A 45 5.75 -14.78 10.82
N SER A 46 7.09 -14.76 10.85
CA SER A 46 7.87 -13.64 11.36
C SER A 46 7.75 -12.37 10.50
N TRP A 47 7.34 -12.50 9.24
CA TRP A 47 7.05 -11.36 8.36
C TRP A 47 5.55 -11.04 8.31
N GLY A 48 4.77 -11.66 9.19
CA GLY A 48 3.36 -11.33 9.43
C GLY A 48 2.35 -12.15 8.63
N TYR A 49 2.78 -13.10 7.81
CA TYR A 49 1.91 -13.97 7.02
C TYR A 49 1.39 -15.15 7.84
N VAL A 50 0.14 -15.56 7.60
CA VAL A 50 -0.49 -16.72 8.23
C VAL A 50 -1.34 -17.43 7.19
N GLU A 51 -0.82 -18.53 6.62
CA GLU A 51 -1.51 -19.28 5.55
C GLU A 51 -2.81 -19.93 6.05
N GLU A 52 -2.84 -20.37 7.30
CA GLU A 52 -3.98 -21.01 7.95
C GLU A 52 -5.21 -20.08 7.98
N ASP A 53 -5.00 -18.78 8.15
CA ASP A 53 -6.06 -17.79 8.12
C ASP A 53 -6.63 -17.63 6.71
N VAL A 54 -5.78 -17.69 5.68
CA VAL A 54 -6.22 -17.65 4.27
C VAL A 54 -7.01 -18.92 3.94
N GLY A 55 -6.46 -20.09 4.26
CA GLY A 55 -7.12 -21.38 4.02
C GLY A 55 -8.46 -21.50 4.73
N ARG A 56 -8.55 -21.01 5.98
CA ARG A 56 -9.81 -20.96 6.72
C ARG A 56 -10.84 -20.06 6.04
N ALA A 57 -10.44 -18.88 5.56
CA ALA A 57 -11.37 -17.92 4.96
C ALA A 57 -11.90 -18.38 3.60
N VAL A 58 -11.04 -18.95 2.76
CA VAL A 58 -11.43 -19.55 1.47
C VAL A 58 -12.39 -20.72 1.70
N SER A 59 -12.07 -21.59 2.66
CA SER A 59 -12.91 -22.72 3.04
C SER A 59 -14.27 -22.31 3.62
N GLU A 60 -14.33 -21.29 4.48
CA GLU A 60 -15.62 -20.83 5.07
C GLU A 60 -16.57 -20.29 3.98
N LEU A 61 -16.04 -19.61 2.97
CA LEU A 61 -16.85 -19.10 1.86
C LEU A 61 -17.14 -20.15 0.79
N ASN A 62 -16.69 -21.39 0.97
CA ASN A 62 -16.80 -22.47 0.01
C ASN A 62 -16.29 -22.06 -1.40
N LEU A 63 -15.27 -21.21 -1.43
CA LEU A 63 -14.62 -20.82 -2.67
C LEU A 63 -13.70 -21.95 -3.09
N ARG A 64 -13.75 -22.31 -4.37
CA ARG A 64 -12.83 -23.30 -4.92
C ARG A 64 -11.45 -22.68 -5.04
N TYR A 65 -10.43 -23.51 -4.98
CA TYR A 65 -9.21 -23.32 -5.73
C TYR A 65 -9.49 -23.95 -7.13
N GLU A 66 -9.31 -23.26 -8.25
CA GLU A 66 -9.64 -23.75 -9.61
C GLU A 66 -8.68 -24.90 -9.96
N ASP A 67 -9.05 -26.02 -10.57
CA ASP A 67 -10.32 -26.63 -10.98
C ASP A 67 -10.22 -28.13 -10.62
N ALA A 68 -11.32 -28.72 -10.16
CA ALA A 68 -11.47 -30.15 -9.93
C ALA A 68 -11.51 -30.98 -11.24
N SER A 69 -11.45 -30.34 -12.42
CA SER A 69 -11.41 -31.03 -13.71
C SER A 69 -10.03 -31.50 -14.16
N THR A 70 -8.95 -31.14 -13.44
CA THR A 70 -7.56 -31.51 -13.80
C THR A 70 -6.87 -32.38 -12.75
N THR A 71 -7.53 -32.71 -11.64
CA THR A 71 -6.92 -33.55 -10.61
C THR A 71 -6.98 -35.02 -11.03
N THR A 72 -5.87 -35.53 -11.54
CA THR A 72 -5.64 -36.98 -11.55
C THR A 72 -5.45 -37.39 -10.10
N THR A 73 -6.38 -38.15 -9.56
CA THR A 73 -6.41 -38.59 -8.17
C THR A 73 -5.19 -39.46 -7.86
N PHE A 74 -4.21 -38.90 -7.14
CA PHE A 74 -3.21 -39.68 -6.43
C PHE A 74 -3.17 -39.21 -4.98
N TYR A 75 -3.89 -39.94 -4.12
CA TYR A 75 -3.38 -40.57 -2.88
C TYR A 75 -4.55 -41.03 -2.01
N ASP A 76 -4.45 -42.29 -1.62
CA ASP A 76 -5.34 -43.06 -0.75
C ASP A 76 -5.17 -42.58 0.71
N GLY A 77 -6.26 -42.18 1.37
CA GLY A 77 -6.19 -41.68 2.75
C GLY A 77 -7.37 -40.80 3.19
N ASP A 78 -8.54 -41.41 3.31
CA ASP A 78 -9.68 -41.05 4.18
C ASP A 78 -9.83 -39.58 4.62
N VAL A 79 -10.35 -38.72 3.73
CA VAL A 79 -11.19 -37.57 4.11
C VAL A 79 -12.31 -37.48 3.08
N SER A 80 -13.56 -37.53 3.55
CA SER A 80 -14.76 -37.55 2.71
C SER A 80 -14.91 -36.24 1.90
N ALA A 81 -14.58 -36.31 0.61
CA ALA A 81 -14.86 -35.24 -0.35
C ALA A 81 -16.37 -35.20 -0.65
N GLY A 82 -17.05 -34.16 -0.17
CA GLY A 82 -18.40 -33.83 -0.59
C GLY A 82 -18.45 -33.50 -2.09
N SER A 83 -19.48 -34.00 -2.79
CA SER A 83 -19.66 -33.80 -4.23
C SER A 83 -19.77 -32.31 -4.59
N VAL A 84 -18.89 -31.82 -5.46
CA VAL A 84 -18.98 -30.46 -6.03
C VAL A 84 -19.59 -30.55 -7.42
N GLY A 85 -20.76 -29.92 -7.59
CA GLY A 85 -21.51 -29.88 -8.83
C GLY A 85 -20.80 -29.08 -9.93
N SER A 86 -20.89 -29.55 -11.17
CA SER A 86 -20.42 -28.86 -12.36
C SER A 86 -21.33 -27.66 -12.70
N GLY A 87 -20.79 -26.45 -12.66
CA GLY A 87 -21.45 -25.26 -13.21
C GLY A 87 -21.50 -24.07 -12.25
N GLY A 88 -20.36 -23.46 -11.97
CA GLY A 88 -20.29 -22.18 -11.27
C GLY A 88 -19.79 -21.08 -12.20
N SER A 89 -20.55 -19.99 -12.34
CA SER A 89 -20.01 -18.72 -12.83
C SER A 89 -18.72 -18.37 -12.09
N GLY A 90 -17.75 -17.68 -12.68
CA GLY A 90 -16.41 -17.37 -12.11
C GLY A 90 -16.37 -16.56 -10.79
N LYS A 91 -17.45 -16.57 -10.00
CA LYS A 91 -17.59 -15.98 -8.67
C LYS A 91 -17.18 -16.92 -7.52
N ASP A 92 -17.05 -18.23 -7.79
CA ASP A 92 -16.83 -19.29 -6.79
C ASP A 92 -15.37 -19.80 -6.75
N TYR A 93 -14.41 -18.89 -6.91
CA TYR A 93 -12.98 -19.20 -6.95
C TYR A 93 -12.18 -18.17 -6.14
N ALA A 94 -11.06 -18.56 -5.54
CA ALA A 94 -10.04 -17.63 -5.06
C ALA A 94 -8.67 -18.09 -5.58
N PHE A 95 -7.97 -17.22 -6.31
CA PHE A 95 -6.57 -17.42 -6.66
C PHE A 95 -5.74 -17.18 -5.41
N VAL A 96 -4.99 -18.19 -4.95
CA VAL A 96 -4.11 -18.07 -3.80
C VAL A 96 -2.66 -18.26 -4.19
N GLN A 97 -1.86 -17.23 -3.92
CA GLN A 97 -0.42 -17.26 -4.08
C GLN A 97 0.27 -17.39 -2.73
N THR A 98 1.20 -18.33 -2.60
CA THR A 98 2.10 -18.42 -1.44
C THR A 98 3.56 -18.42 -1.87
N LYS A 99 4.48 -18.47 -0.91
CA LYS A 99 5.91 -18.33 -1.17
C LYS A 99 6.75 -19.27 -0.30
N VAL A 100 7.73 -19.92 -0.95
CA VAL A 100 8.78 -20.70 -0.29
C VAL A 100 9.66 -19.75 0.50
N HIS A 101 9.76 -19.96 1.81
CA HIS A 101 10.67 -19.18 2.65
C HIS A 101 12.14 -19.41 2.23
N PRO A 102 13.04 -18.41 2.27
CA PRO A 102 14.45 -18.64 1.92
C PRO A 102 15.14 -19.69 2.79
N GLU A 103 14.63 -19.95 4.00
CA GLU A 103 15.11 -21.01 4.88
C GLU A 103 14.85 -22.42 4.35
N ASP A 104 13.86 -22.55 3.47
CA ASP A 104 13.42 -23.80 2.87
C ASP A 104 13.95 -23.98 1.43
N LEU A 105 14.97 -23.21 1.02
CA LEU A 105 15.61 -23.42 -0.29
C LEU A 105 16.33 -24.78 -0.36
N GLY A 106 16.30 -25.38 -1.55
CA GLY A 106 16.69 -26.77 -1.79
C GLY A 106 15.55 -27.62 -2.35
N TYR A 107 15.88 -28.72 -3.04
CA TYR A 107 14.90 -29.53 -3.75
C TYR A 107 13.88 -30.18 -2.79
N ASP A 108 14.37 -31.02 -1.87
CA ASP A 108 13.52 -31.75 -0.92
C ASP A 108 12.84 -30.84 0.09
N SER A 109 13.55 -29.80 0.55
CA SER A 109 13.02 -28.78 1.45
C SER A 109 11.90 -27.96 0.79
N THR A 110 12.00 -27.65 -0.51
CA THR A 110 10.92 -26.99 -1.26
C THR A 110 9.69 -27.89 -1.37
N TRP A 111 9.85 -29.17 -1.65
CA TRP A 111 8.73 -30.13 -1.65
C TRP A 111 8.07 -30.26 -0.26
N ALA A 112 8.87 -30.28 0.81
CA ALA A 112 8.34 -30.26 2.17
C ALA A 112 7.56 -28.96 2.44
N ALA A 113 8.05 -27.81 1.95
CA ALA A 113 7.40 -26.52 2.07
C ALA A 113 6.06 -26.48 1.29
N ILE A 114 6.02 -27.00 0.05
CA ILE A 114 4.79 -27.13 -0.75
C ILE A 114 3.74 -27.93 0.02
N ARG A 115 4.10 -29.12 0.53
CA ARG A 115 3.19 -29.99 1.30
C ARG A 115 2.66 -29.30 2.55
N ALA A 116 3.52 -28.57 3.27
CA ALA A 116 3.10 -27.82 4.45
C ALA A 116 2.13 -26.69 4.09
N SER A 117 2.33 -26.00 2.96
CA SER A 117 1.39 -24.97 2.48
C SER A 117 0.04 -25.55 2.08
N LEU A 118 0.00 -26.71 1.40
CA LEU A 118 -1.26 -27.39 1.05
C LEU A 118 -2.12 -27.69 2.29
N VAL A 119 -1.49 -28.21 3.35
CA VAL A 119 -2.16 -28.48 4.64
C VAL A 119 -2.71 -27.19 5.26
N ARG A 120 -1.88 -26.14 5.34
CA ARG A 120 -2.26 -24.86 5.97
C ARG A 120 -3.37 -24.15 5.19
N LEU A 121 -3.29 -24.16 3.86
CA LEU A 121 -4.29 -23.58 2.97
C LEU A 121 -5.57 -24.43 2.84
N ARG A 122 -5.56 -25.66 3.35
CA ARG A 122 -6.67 -26.63 3.23
C ARG A 122 -7.02 -26.89 1.75
N SER A 123 -5.99 -27.06 0.93
CA SER A 123 -6.13 -27.25 -0.52
C SER A 123 -5.36 -28.48 -0.99
N SER A 124 -5.80 -29.06 -2.11
CA SER A 124 -5.10 -30.13 -2.83
C SER A 124 -4.14 -29.59 -3.91
N SER A 125 -4.20 -28.31 -4.23
CA SER A 125 -3.31 -27.62 -5.17
C SER A 125 -3.03 -26.17 -4.73
N ILE A 126 -2.00 -25.55 -5.31
CA ILE A 126 -1.62 -24.15 -5.09
C ILE A 126 -1.71 -23.42 -6.44
N ASP A 127 -2.42 -22.29 -6.51
CA ASP A 127 -2.57 -21.55 -7.77
C ASP A 127 -1.27 -20.89 -8.21
N SER A 128 -0.51 -20.32 -7.27
CA SER A 128 0.82 -19.80 -7.54
C SER A 128 1.76 -19.99 -6.35
N MET A 129 2.99 -20.43 -6.62
CA MET A 129 4.03 -20.47 -5.61
C MET A 129 5.30 -19.75 -6.08
N LEU A 130 5.74 -18.78 -5.28
CA LEU A 130 6.96 -18.02 -5.57
C LEU A 130 8.11 -18.46 -4.68
N ILE A 131 9.34 -18.41 -5.19
CA ILE A 131 10.51 -18.32 -4.32
C ILE A 131 10.49 -16.93 -3.69
N HIS A 132 10.35 -16.82 -2.36
CA HIS A 132 10.17 -15.52 -1.70
C HIS A 132 11.42 -14.66 -1.80
N LYS A 133 12.61 -15.27 -1.68
CA LYS A 133 13.91 -14.60 -1.77
C LYS A 133 14.92 -15.60 -2.33
N PRO A 134 15.86 -15.19 -3.21
CA PRO A 134 16.78 -16.12 -3.86
C PRO A 134 17.88 -16.69 -2.93
N ARG A 135 17.99 -16.15 -1.70
CA ARG A 135 18.95 -16.59 -0.69
C ARG A 135 18.54 -16.12 0.71
N CYS A 136 19.07 -16.79 1.73
CA CYS A 136 19.04 -16.28 3.10
C CYS A 136 19.98 -15.07 3.29
N TRP A 137 19.67 -14.27 4.30
CA TRP A 137 20.55 -13.24 4.86
C TRP A 137 20.44 -13.25 6.39
N GLU A 138 21.28 -12.47 7.05
CA GLU A 138 21.32 -12.39 8.51
C GLU A 138 19.96 -12.00 9.09
N GLY A 139 19.47 -12.80 10.05
CA GLY A 139 18.18 -12.61 10.70
C GLY A 139 16.95 -13.08 9.90
N ALA A 140 17.12 -13.45 8.63
CA ALA A 140 16.02 -13.92 7.78
C ALA A 140 15.67 -15.39 8.06
N CYS A 141 16.67 -16.22 8.31
CA CYS A 141 16.56 -17.67 8.39
C CYS A 141 17.10 -18.17 9.73
N LYS A 142 16.42 -19.14 10.33
CA LYS A 142 16.84 -19.78 11.59
C LYS A 142 17.79 -20.96 11.35
N ARG A 143 17.71 -21.59 10.19
CA ARG A 143 18.64 -22.63 9.73
C ARG A 143 19.25 -22.27 8.37
N VAL A 144 20.36 -22.93 8.05
CA VAL A 144 20.99 -22.84 6.73
C VAL A 144 20.12 -23.62 5.74
N PRO A 145 19.80 -23.06 4.56
CA PRO A 145 19.05 -23.79 3.55
C PRO A 145 19.82 -25.02 3.05
N GLU A 146 19.08 -26.06 2.69
CA GLU A 146 19.65 -27.33 2.22
C GLU A 146 20.14 -27.25 0.77
N GLY A 147 19.68 -26.24 0.02
CA GLY A 147 20.16 -25.96 -1.32
C GLY A 147 19.95 -24.51 -1.73
N THR A 148 19.93 -24.29 -3.03
CA THR A 148 19.88 -22.98 -3.68
C THR A 148 18.49 -22.70 -4.24
N TRP A 149 18.28 -21.47 -4.72
CA TRP A 149 17.07 -21.16 -5.48
C TRP A 149 16.97 -21.96 -6.78
N HIS A 150 18.09 -22.40 -7.38
CA HIS A 150 18.08 -23.26 -8.57
C HIS A 150 17.43 -24.60 -8.25
N ASP A 151 17.83 -25.24 -7.14
CA ASP A 151 17.26 -26.51 -6.68
C ASP A 151 15.77 -26.37 -6.34
N SER A 152 15.39 -25.24 -5.72
CA SER A 152 13.98 -24.91 -5.47
C SER A 152 13.19 -24.67 -6.76
N TRP A 153 13.81 -24.06 -7.78
CA TRP A 153 13.17 -23.85 -9.08
C TRP A 153 12.88 -25.19 -9.76
N ASP A 154 13.82 -26.14 -9.69
CA ASP A 154 13.63 -27.49 -10.23
C ASP A 154 12.48 -28.22 -9.52
N ALA A 155 12.40 -28.13 -8.18
CA ALA A 155 11.28 -28.68 -7.40
C ALA A 155 9.93 -28.02 -7.76
N LEU A 156 9.89 -26.69 -7.90
CA LEU A 156 8.68 -25.98 -8.33
C LEU A 156 8.26 -26.34 -9.76
N THR A 157 9.24 -26.60 -10.63
CA THR A 157 9.00 -27.01 -12.01
C THR A 157 8.40 -28.43 -12.05
N GLU A 158 8.92 -29.37 -11.25
CA GLU A 158 8.33 -30.70 -11.10
C GLU A 158 6.93 -30.64 -10.47
N ALA A 159 6.74 -29.84 -9.43
CA ALA A 159 5.43 -29.64 -8.82
C ALA A 159 4.40 -29.05 -9.79
N MET A 160 4.84 -28.29 -10.80
CA MET A 160 4.00 -27.81 -11.88
C MET A 160 3.67 -28.90 -12.90
N ASP A 161 4.66 -29.70 -13.29
CA ASP A 161 4.44 -30.87 -14.17
C ASP A 161 3.46 -31.88 -13.51
N ASP A 162 3.53 -32.05 -12.19
CA ASP A 162 2.63 -32.90 -11.38
C ASP A 162 1.25 -32.29 -11.12
N GLY A 163 1.04 -31.02 -11.51
CA GLY A 163 -0.23 -30.30 -11.29
C GLY A 163 -0.50 -29.88 -9.84
N VAL A 164 0.48 -29.99 -8.95
CA VAL A 164 0.39 -29.56 -7.55
C VAL A 164 0.44 -28.03 -7.44
N VAL A 165 1.22 -27.38 -8.30
CA VAL A 165 1.33 -25.92 -8.39
C VAL A 165 0.98 -25.49 -9.82
N ARG A 166 0.10 -24.49 -10.01
CA ARG A 166 -0.35 -24.10 -11.35
C ARG A 166 0.55 -23.04 -12.01
N ALA A 167 1.13 -22.15 -11.22
CA ALA A 167 2.03 -21.11 -11.67
C ALA A 167 3.21 -20.97 -10.72
N ILE A 168 4.39 -20.72 -11.27
CA ILE A 168 5.62 -20.55 -10.49
C ILE A 168 6.27 -19.22 -10.81
N GLY A 169 7.00 -18.68 -9.84
CA GLY A 169 7.65 -17.39 -10.00
C GLY A 169 8.62 -17.08 -8.87
N MET A 170 9.06 -15.83 -8.82
CA MET A 170 10.03 -15.39 -7.81
C MET A 170 9.76 -13.95 -7.38
N CYS A 171 10.07 -13.69 -6.11
CA CYS A 171 10.03 -12.36 -5.52
C CYS A 171 11.45 -11.80 -5.34
N ASP A 172 11.59 -10.48 -5.47
CA ASP A 172 12.86 -9.73 -5.38
C ASP A 172 13.90 -10.16 -6.41
N VAL A 173 13.49 -10.06 -7.67
CA VAL A 173 14.28 -10.39 -8.84
C VAL A 173 15.02 -9.14 -9.32
N ASP A 174 16.33 -9.24 -9.54
CA ASP A 174 17.12 -8.23 -10.25
C ASP A 174 17.31 -8.61 -11.72
N MET A 175 17.98 -7.75 -12.50
CA MET A 175 18.20 -7.99 -13.94
C MET A 175 18.99 -9.28 -14.22
N SER A 176 20.00 -9.60 -13.40
CA SER A 176 20.80 -10.81 -13.58
C SER A 176 19.96 -12.06 -13.33
N LEU A 177 19.20 -12.04 -12.24
CA LEU A 177 18.33 -13.14 -11.86
C LEU A 177 17.18 -13.31 -12.85
N LEU A 178 16.64 -12.22 -13.39
CA LEU A 178 15.65 -12.28 -14.45
C LEU A 178 16.21 -12.99 -15.68
N ASP A 179 17.41 -12.63 -16.14
CA ASP A 179 18.03 -13.30 -17.30
C ASP A 179 18.25 -14.80 -17.04
N GLU A 180 18.65 -15.19 -15.82
CA GLU A 180 18.76 -16.61 -15.45
C GLU A 180 17.41 -17.34 -15.41
N LEU A 181 16.35 -16.68 -14.92
CA LEU A 181 15.00 -17.23 -14.87
C LEU A 181 14.40 -17.40 -16.27
N LEU A 182 14.64 -16.43 -17.16
CA LEU A 182 14.19 -16.48 -18.54
C LEU A 182 14.86 -17.61 -19.35
N ALA A 183 16.02 -18.09 -18.91
CA ALA A 183 16.73 -19.21 -19.51
C ALA A 183 16.30 -20.58 -18.95
N ARG A 184 15.43 -20.64 -17.93
CA ARG A 184 14.94 -21.90 -17.35
C ARG A 184 13.94 -22.59 -18.28
N ARG A 185 13.81 -23.92 -18.13
CA ARG A 185 12.86 -24.75 -18.89
C ARG A 185 11.43 -24.20 -18.81
N ILE A 186 10.98 -23.89 -17.60
CA ILE A 186 9.75 -23.15 -17.36
C ILE A 186 10.16 -21.72 -16.97
N THR A 187 9.82 -20.78 -17.84
CA THR A 187 9.94 -19.34 -17.59
C THR A 187 9.00 -18.93 -16.45
N PRO A 188 9.39 -17.98 -15.57
CA PRO A 188 8.51 -17.54 -14.48
C PRO A 188 7.18 -17.02 -15.03
N HIS A 189 6.08 -17.46 -14.43
CA HIS A 189 4.75 -16.91 -14.70
C HIS A 189 4.59 -15.54 -14.03
N VAL A 190 5.26 -15.38 -12.89
CA VAL A 190 5.14 -14.22 -12.02
C VAL A 190 6.52 -13.75 -11.60
N VAL A 191 6.76 -12.45 -11.76
CA VAL A 191 7.87 -11.75 -11.11
C VAL A 191 7.26 -10.73 -10.16
N GLN A 192 7.54 -10.85 -8.87
CA GLN A 192 6.99 -9.99 -7.84
C GLN A 192 8.07 -9.10 -7.21
N ASN A 193 7.99 -7.79 -7.43
CA ASN A 193 9.00 -6.83 -6.98
C ASN A 193 8.37 -5.64 -6.24
N TRP A 194 9.19 -4.91 -5.51
CA TRP A 194 8.77 -3.63 -4.94
C TRP A 194 8.41 -2.70 -6.10
N PHE A 195 7.23 -2.11 -6.05
CA PHE A 195 6.78 -1.15 -7.05
C PHE A 195 5.93 -0.09 -6.40
N ASP A 196 6.26 1.19 -6.56
CA ASP A 196 5.42 2.35 -6.20
C ASP A 196 5.75 3.56 -7.09
N PRO A 197 5.06 4.71 -6.98
CA PRO A 197 5.32 5.89 -7.82
C PRO A 197 6.77 6.36 -7.87
N PHE A 198 7.55 6.16 -6.80
CA PHE A 198 8.95 6.57 -6.69
C PHE A 198 9.94 5.43 -6.97
N HIS A 199 9.46 4.20 -7.10
CA HIS A 199 10.25 3.02 -7.43
C HIS A 199 9.48 2.16 -8.45
N GLN A 200 9.56 2.52 -9.73
CA GLN A 200 8.70 1.95 -10.77
C GLN A 200 9.32 0.75 -11.51
N ASP A 201 10.52 0.32 -11.13
CA ASP A 201 11.24 -0.82 -11.70
C ASP A 201 11.24 -0.86 -13.26
N ARG A 202 11.47 0.31 -13.88
CA ARG A 202 11.25 0.52 -15.33
C ARG A 202 12.12 -0.39 -16.20
N GLU A 203 13.38 -0.59 -15.81
CA GLU A 203 14.31 -1.39 -16.60
C GLU A 203 13.89 -2.87 -16.65
N LEU A 204 13.58 -3.44 -15.49
CA LEU A 204 13.15 -4.83 -15.35
C LEU A 204 11.79 -5.07 -15.99
N ARG A 205 10.82 -4.17 -15.77
CA ARG A 205 9.52 -4.25 -16.46
C ARG A 205 9.68 -4.14 -17.97
N GLY A 206 10.54 -3.24 -18.46
CA GLY A 206 10.83 -3.14 -19.89
C GLY A 206 11.46 -4.42 -20.45
N ARG A 207 12.27 -5.14 -19.66
CA ARG A 207 12.83 -6.45 -20.04
C ARG A 207 11.75 -7.54 -20.10
N ILE A 208 10.80 -7.53 -19.17
CA ILE A 208 9.61 -8.41 -19.18
C ILE A 208 8.71 -8.08 -20.37
N ASP A 209 8.44 -6.82 -20.66
CA ASP A 209 7.58 -6.39 -21.78
C ASP A 209 8.16 -6.85 -23.12
N ARG A 210 9.48 -6.71 -23.31
CA ARG A 210 10.17 -7.23 -24.50
C ARG A 210 10.05 -8.75 -24.60
N HIS A 211 10.21 -9.48 -23.50
CA HIS A 211 10.01 -10.93 -23.49
C HIS A 211 8.57 -11.29 -23.87
N ASN A 212 7.57 -10.68 -23.24
CA ASN A 212 6.15 -10.91 -23.51
C ASN A 212 5.76 -10.59 -24.96
N ALA A 213 6.38 -9.57 -25.56
CA ALA A 213 6.17 -9.22 -26.97
C ALA A 213 6.77 -10.25 -27.94
N MET A 214 7.91 -10.85 -27.58
CA MET A 214 8.57 -11.90 -28.38
C MET A 214 7.96 -13.29 -28.16
N HIS A 215 7.33 -13.52 -27.00
CA HIS A 215 6.79 -14.81 -26.57
C HIS A 215 5.33 -14.65 -26.09
N PRO A 216 4.38 -14.34 -26.99
CA PRO A 216 2.99 -14.10 -26.60
C PRO A 216 2.31 -15.31 -25.94
N ASP A 217 2.81 -16.51 -26.19
CA ASP A 217 2.33 -17.76 -25.59
C ASP A 217 2.91 -18.03 -24.19
N ILE A 218 3.90 -17.27 -23.72
CA ILE A 218 4.54 -17.44 -22.40
C ILE A 218 4.68 -16.05 -21.75
N ARG A 219 3.55 -15.51 -21.30
CA ARG A 219 3.52 -14.18 -20.69
C ARG A 219 3.88 -14.21 -19.22
N ILE A 220 4.79 -13.33 -18.83
CA ILE A 220 5.20 -13.05 -17.46
C ILE A 220 4.35 -11.90 -16.93
N LEU A 221 3.73 -12.12 -15.78
CA LEU A 221 3.03 -11.10 -15.02
C LEU A 221 3.99 -10.42 -14.05
N TYR A 222 4.12 -9.09 -14.15
CA TYR A 222 4.77 -8.28 -13.14
C TYR A 222 3.79 -7.91 -12.02
N GLN A 223 4.13 -8.27 -10.79
CA GLN A 223 3.35 -7.97 -9.58
C GLN A 223 4.12 -6.99 -8.68
N GLY A 224 3.51 -5.85 -8.40
CA GLY A 224 4.02 -4.83 -7.50
C GLY A 224 3.58 -5.05 -6.06
N TYR A 225 4.50 -5.42 -5.19
CA TYR A 225 4.28 -5.41 -3.75
C TYR A 225 4.61 -4.03 -3.16
N SER A 226 4.00 -3.72 -2.01
CA SER A 226 4.20 -2.44 -1.29
C SER A 226 3.91 -1.18 -2.11
N SER A 227 2.96 -1.26 -3.04
CA SER A 227 2.55 -0.15 -3.91
C SER A 227 2.04 1.08 -3.20
N LEU A 228 1.62 0.95 -1.94
CA LEU A 228 1.20 2.05 -1.10
C LEU A 228 2.33 2.57 -0.19
N GLY A 229 3.60 2.26 -0.49
CA GLY A 229 4.77 2.93 0.09
C GLY A 229 5.27 2.40 1.43
N THR A 230 4.94 1.17 1.82
CA THR A 230 5.41 0.58 3.10
C THR A 230 6.93 0.37 3.14
N GLN A 231 7.59 0.15 2.00
CA GLN A 231 9.04 -0.08 1.92
C GLN A 231 9.88 1.15 2.33
N TRP A 232 9.32 2.36 2.21
CA TRP A 232 10.01 3.59 2.57
C TRP A 232 10.36 3.65 4.06
N HIS A 233 9.47 3.14 4.91
CA HIS A 233 9.74 3.04 6.34
C HIS A 233 10.76 1.93 6.64
N HIS A 234 10.54 0.72 6.10
CA HIS A 234 11.34 -0.46 6.43
C HIS A 234 12.77 -0.43 5.87
N HIS A 235 12.96 0.04 4.64
CA HIS A 235 14.25 -0.05 3.94
C HIS A 235 14.97 1.29 3.81
N ARG A 236 14.22 2.40 3.80
CA ARG A 236 14.79 3.73 3.57
C ARG A 236 14.72 4.64 4.79
N LYS A 237 14.17 4.15 5.91
CA LYS A 237 14.06 4.86 7.20
C LYS A 237 13.38 6.22 7.08
N TYR A 238 12.42 6.36 6.16
CA TYR A 238 11.61 7.56 6.09
C TYR A 238 10.76 7.68 7.36
N PRO A 239 10.66 8.88 7.96
CA PRO A 239 9.85 9.10 9.16
C PRO A 239 8.35 9.09 8.88
N TYR A 240 7.95 9.16 7.61
CA TYR A 240 6.56 9.07 7.15
C TYR A 240 6.47 8.27 5.85
N ASN A 241 5.26 7.94 5.40
CA ASN A 241 5.05 7.27 4.11
C ASN A 241 5.03 8.32 2.99
N PRO A 242 6.05 8.39 2.11
CA PRO A 242 6.11 9.43 1.10
C PRO A 242 5.05 9.26 0.00
N VAL A 243 4.61 8.02 -0.28
CA VAL A 243 3.59 7.78 -1.32
C VAL A 243 2.23 8.29 -0.87
N LEU A 244 1.81 7.98 0.35
CA LEU A 244 0.48 8.38 0.84
C LEU A 244 0.36 9.85 1.21
N ASN A 245 1.50 10.54 1.40
CA ASN A 245 1.55 11.95 1.83
C ASN A 245 2.14 12.87 0.75
N ASP A 246 2.33 12.38 -0.48
CA ASP A 246 2.86 13.21 -1.57
C ASP A 246 1.85 14.29 -1.98
N PRO A 247 2.23 15.59 -2.01
CA PRO A 247 1.34 16.68 -2.38
C PRO A 247 0.75 16.56 -3.79
N THR A 248 1.51 16.00 -4.73
CA THR A 248 1.07 15.80 -6.12
C THR A 248 -0.01 14.73 -6.18
N LEU A 249 0.20 13.59 -5.53
CA LEU A 249 -0.79 12.51 -5.45
C LEU A 249 -2.05 12.94 -4.69
N LEU A 250 -1.91 13.73 -3.62
CA LEU A 250 -3.04 14.33 -2.89
C LEU A 250 -3.85 15.28 -3.78
N SER A 251 -3.18 16.12 -4.56
CA SER A 251 -3.83 17.02 -5.51
C SER A 251 -4.61 16.27 -6.58
N ILE A 252 -4.02 15.21 -7.16
CA ILE A 252 -4.69 14.34 -8.13
C ILE A 252 -5.91 13.66 -7.48
N ALA A 253 -5.75 13.07 -6.29
CA ALA A 253 -6.83 12.41 -5.58
C ALA A 253 -8.02 13.36 -5.31
N SER A 254 -7.72 14.60 -4.89
CA SER A 254 -8.73 15.64 -4.64
C SER A 254 -9.55 15.97 -5.89
N LYS A 255 -8.92 16.12 -7.06
CA LYS A 255 -9.61 16.40 -8.34
C LYS A 255 -10.64 15.34 -8.70
N HIS A 256 -10.39 14.09 -8.33
CA HIS A 256 -11.26 12.95 -8.63
C HIS A 256 -12.23 12.59 -7.50
N SER A 257 -12.24 13.35 -6.40
CA SER A 257 -12.93 12.95 -5.15
C SER A 257 -12.56 11.51 -4.71
N ALA A 258 -11.29 11.16 -4.90
CA ALA A 258 -10.72 9.85 -4.64
C ALA A 258 -9.72 9.92 -3.49
N THR A 259 -9.20 8.76 -3.10
CA THR A 259 -8.09 8.65 -2.14
C THR A 259 -6.76 8.42 -2.87
N VAL A 260 -5.64 8.78 -2.24
CA VAL A 260 -4.29 8.52 -2.78
C VAL A 260 -4.07 7.04 -3.11
N PRO A 261 -4.46 6.06 -2.25
CA PRO A 261 -4.41 4.65 -2.61
C PRO A 261 -5.12 4.31 -3.93
N GLN A 262 -6.30 4.87 -4.17
CA GLN A 262 -7.03 4.60 -5.40
C GLN A 262 -6.33 5.16 -6.63
N VAL A 263 -5.75 6.36 -6.53
CA VAL A 263 -4.94 6.97 -7.60
C VAL A 263 -3.75 6.06 -7.93
N VAL A 264 -2.99 5.63 -6.92
CA VAL A 264 -1.81 4.79 -7.11
C VAL A 264 -2.17 3.41 -7.67
N ILE A 265 -3.24 2.78 -7.17
CA ILE A 265 -3.74 1.49 -7.67
C ILE A 265 -4.16 1.62 -9.13
N GLN A 266 -4.92 2.65 -9.49
CA GLN A 266 -5.36 2.85 -10.87
C GLN A 266 -4.18 3.13 -11.81
N TRP A 267 -3.24 3.99 -11.41
CA TRP A 267 -2.04 4.25 -12.19
C TRP A 267 -1.24 2.95 -12.42
N ALA A 268 -0.95 2.20 -11.36
CA ALA A 268 -0.18 0.95 -11.45
C ALA A 268 -0.84 -0.06 -12.39
N THR A 269 -2.13 -0.29 -12.21
CA THR A 269 -2.88 -1.28 -13.00
C THR A 269 -3.07 -0.87 -14.46
N ARG A 270 -3.20 0.44 -14.77
CA ARG A 270 -3.16 0.95 -16.15
C ARG A 270 -1.78 0.82 -16.80
N ARG A 271 -0.71 0.75 -16.00
CA ARG A 271 0.66 0.42 -16.45
C ARG A 271 0.91 -1.09 -16.58
N GLY A 272 -0.14 -1.91 -16.46
CA GLY A 272 -0.02 -3.36 -16.53
C GLY A 272 0.59 -3.99 -15.28
N VAL A 273 0.73 -3.25 -14.18
CA VAL A 273 1.27 -3.75 -12.92
C VAL A 273 0.13 -4.21 -12.02
N MET A 274 0.12 -5.49 -11.68
CA MET A 274 -0.79 -6.02 -10.67
C MET A 274 -0.34 -5.59 -9.28
N VAL A 275 -1.26 -5.23 -8.39
CA VAL A 275 -0.93 -4.69 -7.07
C VAL A 275 -1.57 -5.47 -5.93
N LEU A 276 -0.89 -5.47 -4.79
CA LEU A 276 -1.23 -6.27 -3.59
C LEU A 276 -1.39 -5.40 -2.33
N PRO A 277 -2.28 -4.38 -2.32
CA PRO A 277 -2.45 -3.54 -1.12
C PRO A 277 -2.99 -4.38 0.06
N ALA A 278 -2.20 -4.46 1.12
CA ALA A 278 -2.63 -5.03 2.39
C ALA A 278 -3.47 -4.01 3.18
N SER A 279 -4.56 -4.45 3.81
CA SER A 279 -5.34 -3.63 4.73
C SER A 279 -6.08 -4.48 5.75
N THR A 280 -6.02 -4.07 7.01
CA THR A 280 -6.87 -4.58 8.11
C THR A 280 -8.18 -3.80 8.24
N ASN A 281 -8.31 -2.65 7.56
CA ASN A 281 -9.51 -1.84 7.58
C ASN A 281 -10.44 -2.22 6.40
N SER A 282 -11.68 -2.58 6.72
CA SER A 282 -12.70 -2.99 5.74
C SER A 282 -13.05 -1.89 4.73
N ASP A 283 -13.18 -0.64 5.18
CA ASP A 283 -13.51 0.49 4.29
C ASP A 283 -12.36 0.76 3.32
N HIS A 284 -11.11 0.61 3.77
CA HIS A 284 -9.95 0.70 2.88
C HIS A 284 -9.92 -0.42 1.86
N GLN A 285 -10.26 -1.66 2.24
CA GLN A 285 -10.36 -2.79 1.29
C GLN A 285 -11.40 -2.50 0.20
N LEU A 286 -12.58 -2.03 0.58
CA LEU A 286 -13.63 -1.65 -0.36
C LEU A 286 -13.21 -0.45 -1.24
N SER A 287 -12.59 0.56 -0.65
CA SER A 287 -12.05 1.73 -1.35
C SER A 287 -11.03 1.32 -2.41
N ASN A 288 -10.08 0.45 -2.07
CA ASN A 288 -9.05 -0.07 -2.97
C ASN A 288 -9.67 -0.80 -4.18
N MET A 289 -10.72 -1.59 -3.98
CA MET A 289 -11.45 -2.25 -5.08
C MET A 289 -12.16 -1.26 -6.00
N ASN A 290 -12.62 -0.13 -5.44
CA ASN A 290 -13.30 0.94 -6.17
C ASN A 290 -12.33 1.91 -6.88
N SER A 291 -11.05 1.55 -7.03
CA SER A 291 -10.06 2.35 -7.78
C SER A 291 -10.38 2.54 -9.27
N TYR A 292 -11.45 1.92 -9.78
CA TYR A 292 -11.94 2.09 -11.16
C TYR A 292 -13.22 2.93 -11.25
N ALA A 293 -13.65 3.56 -10.14
CA ALA A 293 -14.83 4.43 -10.12
C ALA A 293 -14.61 5.81 -10.78
N PHE A 294 -13.34 6.17 -11.04
CA PHE A 294 -12.92 7.36 -11.77
C PHE A 294 -11.88 6.98 -12.83
N ALA A 295 -11.37 7.93 -13.61
CA ALA A 295 -10.30 7.69 -14.57
C ALA A 295 -9.27 8.83 -14.54
N LEU A 296 -8.03 8.48 -14.25
CA LEU A 296 -6.88 9.37 -14.42
C LEU A 296 -6.76 9.79 -15.89
N SER A 297 -6.48 11.06 -16.13
CA SER A 297 -6.10 11.57 -17.46
C SER A 297 -4.70 11.10 -17.85
N ASP A 298 -4.38 11.17 -19.14
CA ASP A 298 -3.03 10.83 -19.61
C ASP A 298 -1.97 11.79 -19.05
N VAL A 299 -2.34 13.04 -18.77
CA VAL A 299 -1.47 14.01 -18.09
C VAL A 299 -1.18 13.57 -16.66
N GLU A 300 -2.20 13.14 -15.90
CA GLU A 300 -2.00 12.65 -14.53
C GLU A 300 -1.18 11.35 -14.50
N MET A 301 -1.42 10.45 -15.45
CA MET A 301 -0.58 9.26 -15.62
C MET A 301 0.89 9.65 -15.86
N SER A 302 1.16 10.63 -16.73
CA SER A 302 2.51 11.12 -17.01
C SER A 302 3.17 11.79 -15.80
N ILE A 303 2.41 12.56 -15.01
CA ILE A 303 2.90 13.18 -13.78
C ILE A 303 3.39 12.11 -12.80
N ILE A 304 2.60 11.05 -12.60
CA ILE A 304 2.97 9.95 -11.69
C ILE A 304 4.15 9.16 -12.27
N ASP A 305 4.18 8.97 -13.59
CA ASP A 305 5.34 8.37 -14.26
C ASP A 305 6.62 9.14 -13.95
N ASP A 306 6.62 10.47 -14.03
CA ASP A 306 7.83 11.29 -13.81
C ASP A 306 8.35 11.29 -12.36
N MET A 307 7.61 10.71 -11.41
CA MET A 307 8.04 10.54 -10.02
C MET A 307 9.12 9.45 -9.82
N ASP A 308 9.37 8.59 -10.81
CA ASP A 308 10.31 7.47 -10.68
C ASP A 308 11.72 7.92 -10.27
N GLY A 309 12.28 7.32 -9.22
CA GLY A 309 13.60 7.66 -8.72
C GLY A 309 13.70 9.03 -8.03
N ASN A 310 12.58 9.75 -7.90
CA ASN A 310 12.51 11.10 -7.32
C ASN A 310 11.64 11.13 -6.04
N PRO A 311 11.94 10.32 -4.99
CA PRO A 311 11.21 10.43 -3.74
C PRO A 311 11.45 11.81 -3.08
N PRO A 312 10.51 12.29 -2.25
CA PRO A 312 10.71 13.50 -1.45
C PRO A 312 12.02 13.38 -0.68
N PRO A 313 12.82 14.45 -0.55
CA PRO A 313 14.06 14.38 0.22
C PRO A 313 13.75 13.91 1.64
N LEU A 314 14.58 13.00 2.16
CA LEU A 314 14.58 12.72 3.60
C LEU A 314 14.67 14.06 4.31
N PRO A 315 13.84 14.31 5.35
CA PRO A 315 14.01 15.51 6.13
C PRO A 315 15.46 15.49 6.62
N GLY A 316 16.25 16.47 6.19
CA GLY A 316 17.57 16.70 6.78
C GLY A 316 17.43 16.89 8.29
N PRO A 317 18.53 17.00 9.05
CA PRO A 317 18.43 17.65 10.34
C PRO A 317 17.63 18.94 10.12
N LYS A 318 16.50 19.12 10.81
CA LYS A 318 15.60 20.26 10.62
C LYS A 318 16.46 21.53 10.66
N VAL A 319 16.84 22.06 9.52
CA VAL A 319 17.21 23.46 9.42
C VAL A 319 15.85 24.12 9.47
N ARG A 320 15.48 24.64 10.64
CA ARG A 320 14.26 25.43 10.78
C ARG A 320 14.30 26.46 9.67
N ASP A 321 13.41 26.33 8.69
CA ASP A 321 13.11 27.46 7.86
C ASP A 321 12.39 28.44 8.79
N VAL A 322 13.05 29.56 9.08
CA VAL A 322 12.55 30.59 9.99
C VAL A 322 11.23 31.21 9.52
N ASN A 323 10.76 30.84 8.32
CA ASN A 323 9.49 31.26 7.73
C ASN A 323 8.41 30.16 7.72
N GLU A 324 8.68 28.95 8.22
CA GLU A 324 7.70 27.85 8.20
C GLU A 324 6.71 27.97 9.37
N VAL A 325 5.43 28.20 9.05
CA VAL A 325 4.33 28.25 10.02
C VAL A 325 3.63 26.89 10.06
N SER A 326 3.60 26.26 11.24
CA SER A 326 2.87 25.01 11.44
C SER A 326 1.52 25.31 12.11
N LEU A 327 0.42 24.97 11.43
CA LEU A 327 -0.93 25.15 11.96
C LEU A 327 -1.40 23.87 12.65
N ARG A 328 -1.91 23.96 13.88
CA ARG A 328 -2.51 22.83 14.60
C ARG A 328 -3.92 23.20 15.04
N PHE A 329 -4.91 22.40 14.62
CA PHE A 329 -6.31 22.61 14.95
C PHE A 329 -6.76 21.64 16.05
N VAL A 330 -7.47 22.13 17.06
CA VAL A 330 -8.17 21.29 18.05
C VAL A 330 -9.65 21.64 18.00
N ASN A 331 -10.42 20.80 17.30
CA ASN A 331 -11.86 20.97 17.16
C ASN A 331 -12.60 20.23 18.29
N ARG A 332 -13.22 20.97 19.21
CA ARG A 332 -14.02 20.41 20.31
C ARG A 332 -15.53 20.41 20.04
N ALA A 333 -15.98 20.93 18.90
CA ALA A 333 -17.40 21.14 18.59
C ALA A 333 -18.09 19.93 17.90
N GLY A 334 -17.34 18.87 17.56
CA GLY A 334 -17.90 17.61 17.05
C GLY A 334 -18.46 17.66 15.61
N GLY A 335 -18.30 18.78 14.89
CA GLY A 335 -18.63 18.94 13.47
C GLY A 335 -17.43 19.43 12.65
N PRO A 336 -17.41 19.34 11.31
CA PRO A 336 -16.25 19.73 10.49
C PRO A 336 -15.96 21.25 10.57
N VAL A 337 -14.67 21.62 10.56
CA VAL A 337 -14.19 23.01 10.43
C VAL A 337 -13.61 23.17 9.03
N LEU A 338 -14.00 24.23 8.32
CA LEU A 338 -13.52 24.54 6.98
C LEU A 338 -12.46 25.63 7.04
N VAL A 339 -11.27 25.32 6.50
CA VAL A 339 -10.16 26.26 6.37
C VAL A 339 -9.86 26.40 4.89
N TYR A 340 -9.84 27.62 4.38
CA TYR A 340 -9.50 27.89 2.98
C TYR A 340 -8.74 29.19 2.82
N TRP A 341 -7.97 29.26 1.75
CA TRP A 341 -7.26 30.45 1.31
C TRP A 341 -8.17 31.25 0.38
N VAL A 342 -8.27 32.56 0.62
CA VAL A 342 -8.95 33.48 -0.30
C VAL A 342 -7.87 34.12 -1.17
N PRO A 343 -7.85 33.88 -2.49
CA PRO A 343 -7.02 34.67 -3.39
C PRO A 343 -7.52 36.12 -3.43
N GLU A 344 -6.59 37.06 -3.56
CA GLU A 344 -6.87 38.48 -3.75
C GLU A 344 -7.95 38.69 -4.84
N ASN A 345 -9.06 39.33 -4.48
CA ASN A 345 -9.92 39.95 -5.49
C ASN A 345 -9.37 41.35 -5.80
N ASP A 346 -9.32 41.63 -7.10
CA ASP A 346 -8.63 42.72 -7.78
C ASP A 346 -9.37 44.06 -7.62
N ASP A 347 -9.50 44.51 -6.38
CA ASP A 347 -10.24 45.72 -5.98
C ASP A 347 -9.30 46.92 -5.76
N GLY A 348 -8.28 47.09 -6.61
CA GLY A 348 -7.66 48.39 -6.93
C GLY A 348 -7.26 49.36 -5.79
N GLY A 349 -6.93 48.87 -4.59
CA GLY A 349 -6.57 49.70 -3.44
C GLY A 349 -5.28 49.20 -2.79
N GLY A 350 -4.15 49.81 -3.17
CA GLY A 350 -2.83 49.40 -2.69
C GLY A 350 -2.63 49.56 -1.18
N GLY A 351 -1.97 48.56 -0.59
CA GLY A 351 -1.18 48.69 0.63
C GLY A 351 -1.61 47.84 1.81
N SER A 352 -1.26 46.55 1.80
CA SER A 352 -0.58 45.82 2.89
C SER A 352 -0.59 44.31 2.61
N ASP A 353 0.57 43.66 2.73
CA ASP A 353 0.74 42.20 2.69
C ASP A 353 -0.12 41.52 3.77
N ASP A 354 -1.33 41.09 3.41
CA ASP A 354 -2.21 40.40 4.34
C ASP A 354 -2.62 39.03 3.77
N ASN A 355 -1.78 38.02 4.05
CA ASN A 355 -2.07 36.60 3.88
C ASN A 355 -3.15 36.18 4.89
N ARG A 356 -4.40 36.63 4.69
CA ARG A 356 -5.50 36.35 5.61
C ARG A 356 -5.95 34.90 5.48
N VAL A 357 -5.89 34.18 6.59
CA VAL A 357 -6.52 32.87 6.73
C VAL A 357 -7.92 33.08 7.27
N HIS A 358 -8.93 32.75 6.47
CA HIS A 358 -10.31 32.70 6.96
C HIS A 358 -10.59 31.32 7.57
N VAL A 359 -11.03 31.32 8.82
CA VAL A 359 -11.48 30.11 9.51
C VAL A 359 -13.00 30.18 9.60
N GLY A 360 -13.69 29.36 8.79
CA GLY A 360 -15.15 29.26 8.84
C GLY A 360 -15.62 28.27 9.90
N GLY A 361 -16.67 28.62 10.64
CA GLY A 361 -17.31 27.75 11.63
C GLY A 361 -17.03 28.11 13.10
N MET A 362 -16.39 29.25 13.39
CA MET A 362 -16.31 29.81 14.74
C MET A 362 -17.57 30.63 15.05
N ASP A 363 -18.71 29.92 15.10
CA ASP A 363 -20.03 30.54 15.11
C ASP A 363 -20.59 30.67 16.53
N LYS A 364 -19.83 30.21 17.55
CA LYS A 364 -20.24 30.18 18.94
C LYS A 364 -19.26 30.96 19.82
N MET A 365 -19.84 31.71 20.74
CA MET A 365 -19.12 32.42 21.79
C MET A 365 -18.26 31.43 22.60
N GLY A 366 -16.93 31.65 22.62
CA GLY A 366 -15.95 30.78 23.28
C GLY A 366 -15.17 29.82 22.36
N ASP A 367 -15.38 29.87 21.04
CA ASP A 367 -14.49 29.19 20.09
C ASP A 367 -13.11 29.88 20.06
N VAL A 368 -12.03 29.11 20.08
CA VAL A 368 -10.64 29.60 20.17
C VAL A 368 -9.77 29.02 19.06
N LEU A 369 -9.05 29.89 18.33
CA LEU A 369 -7.96 29.51 17.43
C LEU A 369 -6.62 29.80 18.09
N GLU A 370 -5.78 28.78 18.23
CA GLU A 370 -4.42 28.93 18.74
C GLU A 370 -3.41 28.73 17.60
N LEU A 371 -2.62 29.79 17.31
CA LEU A 371 -1.53 29.73 16.35
C LEU A 371 -0.19 29.77 17.09
N THR A 372 0.65 28.76 16.86
CA THR A 372 2.02 28.73 17.40
C THR A 372 3.03 28.83 16.27
N SER A 373 3.80 29.91 16.23
CA SER A 373 4.94 30.04 15.31
C SER A 373 6.22 29.48 15.94
N TYR A 374 7.18 29.06 15.10
CA TYR A 374 8.44 28.47 15.55
C TYR A 374 9.37 29.45 16.32
N ASP A 375 9.03 30.74 16.33
CA ASP A 375 9.70 31.83 17.07
C ASP A 375 9.01 32.20 18.40
N GLY A 376 8.10 31.37 18.91
CA GLY A 376 7.54 31.52 20.26
C GLY A 376 6.48 32.62 20.39
N HIS A 377 5.96 33.14 19.28
CA HIS A 377 4.76 33.97 19.30
C HIS A 377 3.52 33.08 19.35
N ALA A 378 2.67 33.32 20.36
CA ALA A 378 1.34 32.73 20.49
C ALA A 378 0.29 33.79 20.17
N PHE A 379 -0.60 33.49 19.23
CA PHE A 379 -1.76 34.31 18.91
C PHE A 379 -3.01 33.55 19.28
N VAL A 380 -3.89 34.23 20.00
CA VAL A 380 -5.22 33.73 20.34
C VAL A 380 -6.23 34.63 19.65
N PHE A 381 -7.12 34.00 18.89
CA PHE A 381 -8.25 34.66 18.26
C PHE A 381 -9.52 34.21 18.98
N GLU A 382 -10.31 35.19 19.40
CA GLU A 382 -11.59 34.98 20.05
C GLU A 382 -12.67 35.62 19.20
N ALA A 383 -13.81 34.93 19.10
CA ALA A 383 -15.02 35.53 18.56
C ALA A 383 -15.56 36.55 19.58
N ASP A 384 -15.63 37.82 19.18
CA ASP A 384 -16.21 38.90 20.00
C ASP A 384 -17.57 39.29 19.43
N ASP A 385 -18.52 39.59 20.31
CA ASP A 385 -19.83 40.13 20.01
C ASP A 385 -19.68 41.61 19.63
N GLY A 386 -19.12 41.83 18.44
CA GLY A 386 -18.96 43.15 17.82
C GLY A 386 -20.21 43.99 18.03
N GLY A 387 -20.09 44.98 18.93
CA GLY A 387 -21.17 45.85 19.34
C GLY A 387 -21.69 46.67 18.16
N GLY A 388 -22.66 46.13 17.43
CA GLY A 388 -23.29 46.78 16.28
C GLY A 388 -24.12 45.77 15.51
N GLY A 389 -25.45 45.88 15.63
CA GLY A 389 -26.38 44.86 15.15
C GLY A 389 -26.27 44.54 13.64
N GLY A 390 -26.26 43.25 13.36
CA GLY A 390 -26.67 42.65 12.09
C GLY A 390 -25.60 42.53 11.02
N GLY A 391 -24.87 41.41 11.02
CA GLY A 391 -24.06 40.93 9.90
C GLY A 391 -22.59 40.74 10.27
N ASP A 392 -22.17 39.48 10.32
CA ASP A 392 -20.81 38.95 10.50
C ASP A 392 -20.17 39.04 11.91
N VAL A 393 -19.74 37.88 12.41
CA VAL A 393 -18.90 37.76 13.61
C VAL A 393 -17.50 38.25 13.23
N VAL A 394 -17.05 39.33 13.84
CA VAL A 394 -15.71 39.87 13.64
C VAL A 394 -14.76 39.18 14.62
N VAL A 395 -13.87 38.34 14.09
CA VAL A 395 -12.81 37.71 14.90
C VAL A 395 -11.69 38.72 15.09
N SER A 396 -11.40 39.10 16.34
CA SER A 396 -10.29 39.97 16.68
C SER A 396 -9.19 39.16 17.37
N GLY A 397 -7.92 39.45 17.04
CA GLY A 397 -6.77 38.74 17.59
C GLY A 397 -6.01 39.62 18.59
N ARG A 398 -5.63 39.06 19.74
CA ARG A 398 -4.69 39.71 20.68
C ARG A 398 -3.39 38.93 20.71
N MET A 399 -2.27 39.64 20.58
CA MET A 399 -0.94 39.06 20.83
C MET A 399 -0.76 38.92 22.35
N LEU A 400 -0.70 37.69 22.86
CA LEU A 400 -0.58 37.43 24.30
C LEU A 400 0.84 37.62 24.85
N GLY A 401 1.85 37.74 23.98
CA GLY A 401 3.21 38.06 24.37
C GLY A 401 4.24 37.83 23.27
N ARG A 402 5.43 38.41 23.45
CA ARG A 402 6.63 38.15 22.63
C ARG A 402 7.62 37.37 23.45
N HIS A 403 7.79 36.07 23.18
CA HIS A 403 8.88 35.30 23.79
C HIS A 403 10.18 35.52 23.01
N VAL A 404 11.26 35.79 23.73
CA VAL A 404 12.62 35.80 23.18
C VAL A 404 13.27 34.48 23.58
N VAL A 405 13.47 33.58 22.62
CA VAL A 405 14.14 32.31 22.85
C VAL A 405 15.66 32.55 22.94
N ASP A 406 16.26 32.33 24.11
CA ASP A 406 17.72 32.31 24.24
C ASP A 406 18.26 31.03 23.58
N ARG A 407 18.91 31.21 22.43
CA ARG A 407 19.42 30.15 21.58
C ARG A 407 20.62 29.40 22.18
N SER A 408 21.20 29.88 23.28
CA SER A 408 22.35 29.26 23.95
C SER A 408 21.98 28.10 24.88
N LEU A 409 20.70 27.96 25.24
CA LEU A 409 20.23 27.03 26.29
C LEU A 409 19.67 25.68 25.79
N GLY A 410 19.79 25.36 24.49
CA GLY A 410 19.39 24.06 23.94
C GLY A 410 17.88 23.88 23.68
N SER A 411 17.47 22.66 23.26
CA SER A 411 16.16 22.36 22.64
C SER A 411 15.00 22.11 23.60
N GLU A 412 15.25 21.97 24.89
CA GLU A 412 14.21 21.83 25.91
C GLU A 412 14.35 22.96 26.94
N GLN A 413 13.39 23.89 26.91
CA GLN A 413 13.23 24.93 27.93
C GLN A 413 11.78 24.94 28.40
N TYR A 414 11.59 24.97 29.71
CA TYR A 414 10.29 25.21 30.33
C TYR A 414 10.25 26.66 30.83
N HIS A 415 9.25 27.40 30.38
CA HIS A 415 8.95 28.75 30.86
C HIS A 415 7.49 28.79 31.30
N GLU A 416 7.24 29.27 32.52
CA GLU A 416 5.90 29.53 33.02
C GLU A 416 5.40 30.84 32.40
N ILE A 417 4.28 30.76 31.66
CA ILE A 417 3.59 31.95 31.15
C ILE A 417 2.72 32.48 32.29
N GLU A 418 3.23 33.43 33.07
CA GLU A 418 2.38 34.20 33.97
C GLU A 418 1.54 35.17 33.13
N ASP A 419 0.22 34.98 33.18
CA ASP A 419 -0.75 35.94 32.65
C ASP A 419 -0.55 37.30 33.35
N ARG A 420 -0.14 38.31 32.58
CA ARG A 420 -0.03 39.71 33.03
C ARG A 420 -1.02 40.60 32.29
N SER A 421 -2.26 40.14 32.14
CA SER A 421 -3.33 40.88 31.48
C SER A 421 -3.67 42.25 32.09
N GLU A 422 -3.07 42.67 33.22
CA GLU A 422 -3.39 43.94 33.90
C GLU A 422 -2.29 45.02 33.90
N GLU A 423 -1.18 44.87 33.17
CA GLU A 423 -0.27 46.00 32.90
C GLU A 423 -0.23 46.32 31.39
N LEU A 424 -1.28 47.02 30.91
CA LEU A 424 -1.23 48.06 29.88
C LEU A 424 -2.57 48.79 29.76
#